data_AF-A0A971Q934-F1
#
_entry.id   AF-A0A971Q934-F1
#
_cell.length_a   1.000
_cell.length_b   1.000
_cell.length_c   1.000
_cell.angle_alpha   90.00
_cell.angle_beta   90.00
_cell.angle_gamma   90.00
#
_symmetry.space_group_name_H-M   'P 1'
#
loop_
_entity.id
_entity.type
_entity.pdbx_description
1 polymer ?
#
loop_
_entity_poly.entity_id
_entity_poly.type
_entity_poly.pdbx_seq_one_letter_code
_entity_poly.pdbx_strand_id
1 'polypeptide(L)'
;MKEELFNELVESIKEAGKIRKGSAKPARVFRYRGADIKRIRSRLGVSQAQFALMIGVNKSTLQNWEQGRREPEGPAKALLRVVDKKPEAVLEALQS
;
A
#
# COMPACT_ATOMS: atom_id res chain seq x y z
N MET A 1 7.32 -31.93 -11.70
CA MET A 1 6.67 -30.60 -11.86
C MET A 1 6.10 -30.56 -13.28
N LYS A 2 4.87 -30.08 -13.50
CA LYS A 2 4.31 -30.00 -14.85
C LYS A 2 5.11 -28.97 -15.66
N GLU A 3 5.56 -29.35 -16.85
CA GLU A 3 6.41 -28.51 -17.71
C GLU A 3 5.73 -27.18 -18.08
N GLU A 4 4.41 -27.22 -18.29
CA GLU A 4 3.57 -26.03 -18.50
C GLU A 4 3.69 -25.01 -17.36
N LEU A 5 3.63 -25.48 -16.10
CA LEU A 5 3.74 -24.61 -14.93
C LEU A 5 5.13 -23.98 -14.82
N PHE A 6 6.18 -24.74 -15.16
CA PHE A 6 7.54 -24.21 -15.16
C PHE A 6 7.69 -23.08 -16.20
N ASN A 7 7.17 -23.29 -17.40
CA ASN A 7 7.22 -22.30 -18.48
C ASN A 7 6.44 -21.02 -18.12
N GLU A 8 5.26 -21.16 -17.50
CA GLU A 8 4.45 -20.03 -17.03
C GLU A 8 5.18 -19.19 -15.96
N LEU A 9 5.87 -19.85 -15.03
CA LEU A 9 6.68 -19.18 -14.00
C LEU A 9 7.86 -18.42 -14.61
N VAL A 10 8.55 -19.02 -15.58
CA VAL A 10 9.68 -18.38 -16.28
C VAL A 10 9.21 -17.13 -17.03
N GLU A 11 8.08 -17.19 -17.71
CA GLU A 11 7.51 -16.02 -18.41
C GLU A 11 7.10 -14.91 -17.43
N SER A 12 6.47 -15.26 -16.31
CA SER A 12 6.11 -14.29 -15.26
C SER A 12 7.32 -13.53 -14.71
N ILE A 13 8.45 -14.22 -14.50
CA ILE A 13 9.68 -13.58 -14.00
C ILE A 13 10.30 -12.66 -15.07
N LYS A 14 10.30 -13.08 -16.34
CA LYS A 14 10.78 -12.23 -17.45
C LYS A 14 9.93 -10.96 -17.57
N GLU A 15 8.62 -11.07 -17.45
CA GLU A 15 7.70 -9.94 -17.48
C GLU A 15 7.96 -8.99 -16.31
N ALA A 16 8.12 -9.50 -15.09
CA ALA A 16 8.49 -8.71 -13.93
C ALA A 16 9.82 -7.94 -14.13
N GLY A 17 10.81 -8.57 -14.77
CA GLY A 17 12.08 -7.93 -15.14
C GLY A 17 11.90 -6.77 -16.11
N LYS A 18 11.06 -6.92 -17.14
CA LYS A 18 10.73 -5.86 -18.12
C LYS A 18 10.00 -4.69 -17.44
N ILE A 19 9.04 -5.00 -16.57
CA ILE A 19 8.31 -3.98 -15.79
C ILE A 19 9.27 -3.18 -14.91
N ARG A 20 10.19 -3.85 -14.20
CA ARG A 20 11.18 -3.19 -13.34
C ARG A 20 12.14 -2.30 -14.12
N LYS A 21 12.52 -2.69 -15.34
CA LYS A 21 13.37 -1.88 -16.25
C LYS A 21 12.60 -0.75 -16.95
N GLY A 22 11.28 -0.65 -16.78
CA GLY A 22 10.43 0.34 -17.46
C GLY A 22 10.16 0.04 -18.94
N SER A 23 10.58 -1.12 -19.45
CA SER A 23 10.37 -1.53 -20.85
C SER A 23 9.02 -2.21 -21.09
N ALA A 24 8.26 -2.52 -20.03
CA ALA A 24 6.89 -2.98 -20.09
C ALA A 24 6.02 -2.29 -19.03
N LYS A 25 4.73 -2.08 -19.32
CA LYS A 25 3.77 -1.51 -18.36
C LYS A 25 3.19 -2.63 -17.49
N PRO A 26 3.10 -2.46 -16.16
CA PRO A 26 2.44 -3.42 -15.30
C PRO A 26 0.95 -3.55 -15.64
N ALA A 27 0.44 -4.79 -15.67
CA ALA A 27 -0.99 -5.06 -15.90
C ALA A 27 -1.91 -4.36 -14.88
N ARG A 28 -1.43 -4.15 -13.65
CA ARG A 28 -2.15 -3.44 -12.59
C ARG A 28 -1.20 -2.65 -11.71
N VAL A 29 -1.53 -1.39 -11.45
CA VAL A 29 -0.82 -0.54 -10.48
C VAL A 29 -1.78 -0.15 -9.38
N PHE A 30 -1.51 -0.62 -8.17
CA PHE A 30 -2.18 -0.09 -6.99
C PHE A 30 -1.52 1.23 -6.59
N ARG A 31 -2.13 2.34 -6.99
CA ARG A 31 -1.80 3.67 -6.47
C ARG A 31 -2.78 4.01 -5.36
N TYR A 32 -2.26 4.40 -4.19
CA TYR A 32 -3.08 5.10 -3.21
C TYR A 32 -3.11 6.56 -3.62
N ARG A 33 -4.27 7.05 -4.05
CA ARG A 33 -4.47 8.49 -4.20
C ARG A 33 -4.70 9.08 -2.80
N GLY A 34 -4.38 10.35 -2.59
CA GLY A 34 -4.59 11.00 -1.29
C GLY A 34 -6.03 10.87 -0.76
N ALA A 35 -7.01 10.88 -1.67
CA ALA A 35 -8.42 10.64 -1.36
C ALA A 35 -8.69 9.23 -0.77
N ASP A 36 -7.93 8.21 -1.17
CA ASP A 36 -8.08 6.86 -0.62
C ASP A 36 -7.60 6.78 0.83
N ILE A 37 -6.51 7.49 1.16
CA ILE A 37 -5.94 7.51 2.51
C ILE A 37 -6.91 8.20 3.48
N LYS A 38 -7.47 9.34 3.06
CA LYS A 38 -8.50 10.04 3.83
C LYS A 38 -9.73 9.16 4.04
N ARG A 39 -10.16 8.41 3.01
CA ARG A 39 -11.29 7.47 3.11
C ARG A 39 -11.03 6.36 4.12
N ILE A 40 -9.84 5.75 4.09
CA ILE A 40 -9.43 4.70 5.04
C ILE A 40 -9.53 5.24 6.47
N ARG A 41 -8.92 6.41 6.73
CA ARG A 41 -8.99 7.04 8.05
C ARG A 41 -10.43 7.34 8.48
N SER A 42 -11.24 7.92 7.60
CA SER A 42 -12.63 8.26 7.91
C SER A 42 -13.49 7.03 8.21
N ARG A 43 -13.27 5.90 7.54
CA ARG A 43 -13.96 4.63 7.84
C ARG A 43 -13.66 4.11 9.26
N LEU A 44 -12.48 4.44 9.79
CA LEU A 44 -12.09 4.06 11.14
C LEU A 44 -12.57 5.05 12.21
N GLY A 45 -13.14 6.19 11.82
CA GLY A 45 -13.65 7.20 12.76
C GLY A 45 -12.56 7.91 13.58
N VAL A 46 -11.29 7.82 13.18
CA VAL A 46 -10.16 8.37 13.94
C VAL A 46 -9.67 9.72 13.39
N SER A 47 -9.05 10.50 14.27
CA SER A 47 -8.37 11.75 13.89
C SER A 47 -7.11 11.49 13.06
N GLN A 48 -6.62 12.52 12.35
CA GLN A 48 -5.33 12.43 11.63
C GLN A 48 -4.17 12.11 12.57
N ALA A 49 -4.17 12.63 13.79
CA ALA A 49 -3.10 12.37 14.75
C ALA A 49 -3.08 10.89 15.18
N GLN A 50 -4.24 10.33 15.52
CA GLN A 50 -4.39 8.92 15.87
C GLN A 50 -4.00 8.01 14.70
N PHE A 51 -4.48 8.31 13.50
CA PHE A 51 -4.15 7.50 12.32
C PHE A 51 -2.66 7.56 11.95
N ALA A 52 -2.03 8.74 12.08
CA ALA A 52 -0.61 8.90 11.84
C ALA A 52 0.22 8.08 12.83
N LEU A 53 -0.16 8.09 14.11
CA LEU A 53 0.44 7.25 15.15
C LEU A 53 0.29 5.76 14.80
N MET A 54 -0.91 5.33 14.38
CA MET A 54 -1.16 3.93 14.01
C MET A 54 -0.28 3.42 12.87
N ILE A 55 0.01 4.27 11.88
CA ILE A 55 0.82 3.89 10.72
C ILE A 55 2.30 4.28 10.88
N GLY A 56 2.71 4.75 12.06
CA GLY A 56 4.10 5.06 12.37
C GLY A 56 4.67 6.27 11.63
N VAL A 57 3.85 7.28 11.32
CA VAL A 57 4.29 8.52 10.66
C VAL A 57 3.88 9.75 11.44
N ASN A 58 4.53 10.88 11.17
CA ASN A 58 4.09 12.15 11.75
C ASN A 58 2.79 12.65 11.07
N LYS A 59 2.01 13.45 11.80
CA LYS A 59 0.73 14.02 11.32
C LYS A 59 0.92 14.81 10.02
N SER A 60 2.03 15.54 9.87
CA SER A 60 2.30 16.34 8.67
C SER A 60 2.55 15.47 7.43
N THR A 61 3.17 14.29 7.56
CA THR A 61 3.32 13.32 6.47
C THR A 61 1.97 12.78 6.04
N LEU A 62 1.12 12.36 7.00
CA LEU A 62 -0.25 11.94 6.68
C LEU A 62 -1.03 13.06 5.98
N GLN A 63 -0.91 14.30 6.45
CA GLN A 63 -1.58 15.44 5.83
C GLN A 63 -1.11 15.69 4.39
N ASN A 64 0.20 15.60 4.12
CA ASN A 64 0.75 15.70 2.76
C ASN A 64 0.21 14.60 1.85
N TRP A 65 0.04 13.38 2.39
CA TRP A 65 -0.54 12.26 1.67
C TRP A 65 -2.03 12.47 1.38
N GLU A 66 -2.84 12.81 2.38
CA GLU A 66 -4.29 13.05 2.21
C GLU A 66 -4.58 14.19 1.23
N GLN A 67 -3.71 15.20 1.18
CA GLN A 67 -3.80 16.32 0.23
C GLN A 67 -3.20 16.02 -1.15
N GLY A 68 -2.55 14.86 -1.33
CA GLY A 68 -1.92 14.47 -2.59
C GLY A 68 -0.64 15.25 -2.94
N ARG A 69 -0.06 16.00 -1.98
CA ARG A 69 1.22 16.70 -2.17
C ARG A 69 2.40 15.73 -2.24
N ARG A 70 2.27 14.58 -1.60
CA ARG A 70 3.21 13.45 -1.64
C ARG A 70 2.44 12.14 -1.70
N GLU A 71 3.09 11.10 -2.19
CA GLU A 71 2.56 9.73 -2.11
C GLU A 71 3.27 8.96 -0.99
N PRO A 72 2.59 8.02 -0.30
CA PRO A 72 3.27 7.06 0.56
C PRO A 72 4.16 6.17 -0.29
N GLU A 73 5.28 5.69 0.25
CA GLU A 73 6.23 4.84 -0.49
C GLU A 73 6.56 3.55 0.28
N GLY A 74 7.00 2.52 -0.46
CA GLY A 74 7.51 1.28 0.11
C GLY A 74 6.61 0.66 1.19
N PRO A 75 7.13 0.47 2.42
CA PRO A 75 6.38 -0.11 3.54
C PRO A 75 5.07 0.61 3.88
N ALA A 76 5.01 1.94 3.72
CA ALA A 76 3.80 2.70 4.02
C ALA A 76 2.63 2.31 3.12
N LYS A 77 2.87 2.03 1.82
CA LYS A 77 1.83 1.51 0.91
C LYS A 77 1.32 0.14 1.37
N ALA A 78 2.22 -0.72 1.86
CA ALA A 78 1.84 -2.04 2.36
C ALA A 78 1.01 -1.93 3.64
N LEU A 79 1.42 -1.10 4.58
CA LEU A 79 0.70 -0.89 5.84
C LEU A 79 -0.69 -0.29 5.59
N LEU A 80 -0.81 0.69 4.69
CA LEU A 80 -2.11 1.24 4.29
C LEU A 80 -3.05 0.16 3.67
N ARG A 81 -2.51 -0.86 2.97
CA ARG A 81 -3.30 -2.01 2.50
C ARG A 81 -3.79 -2.87 3.64
N VAL A 82 -2.93 -3.13 4.62
CA VAL A 82 -3.30 -3.94 5.78
C VAL A 82 -4.38 -3.22 6.57
N VAL A 83 -4.23 -1.93 6.84
CA VAL A 83 -5.22 -1.13 7.56
C VAL A 83 -6.56 -1.06 6.82
N ASP A 84 -6.56 -0.90 5.49
CA ASP A 84 -7.80 -0.85 4.70
C ASP A 84 -8.57 -2.19 4.70
N LYS A 85 -7.85 -3.31 4.74
CA LYS A 85 -8.44 -4.66 4.69
C LYS A 85 -8.74 -5.27 6.06
N LYS A 86 -7.88 -5.01 7.05
CA LYS A 86 -7.90 -5.64 8.38
C LYS A 86 -7.50 -4.62 9.46
N PRO A 87 -8.36 -3.61 9.74
CA PRO A 87 -8.03 -2.59 10.71
C PRO A 87 -7.92 -3.12 12.14
N GLU A 88 -8.76 -4.08 12.52
CA GLU A 88 -8.76 -4.79 13.81
C GLU A 88 -7.35 -5.32 14.16
N ALA A 89 -6.72 -6.02 13.23
CA ALA A 89 -5.41 -6.64 13.44
C ALA A 89 -4.28 -5.61 13.63
N VAL A 90 -4.42 -4.43 13.03
CA VAL A 90 -3.47 -3.34 13.23
C VAL A 90 -3.69 -2.67 14.58
N LEU A 91 -4.95 -2.47 14.98
CA LEU A 91 -5.28 -1.94 16.30
C LEU A 91 -4.79 -2.85 17.42
N GLU A 92 -5.01 -4.16 17.30
CA GLU A 92 -4.52 -5.17 18.24
C GLU A 92 -2.99 -5.13 18.37
N ALA A 93 -2.27 -5.14 17.24
CA ALA A 93 -0.80 -5.12 17.22
C ALA A 93 -0.18 -3.81 17.77
N LEU A 94 -0.96 -2.72 17.86
CA LEU A 94 -0.51 -1.45 18.42
C LEU A 94 -0.87 -1.28 19.89
N GLN A 95 -1.76 -2.12 20.42
CA GLN A 95 -2.19 -2.11 21.83
C GLN A 95 -1.42 -3.11 22.70
N SER A 96 -0.70 -4.05 22.08
CA SER A 96 0.24 -4.97 22.73
C SER A 96 1.60 -4.30 23.00
#